data_AF-A0A662W7R5-F1
#
_entry.id   AF-A0A662W7R5-F1
#
_cell.length_a   1.000
_cell.length_b   1.000
_cell.length_c   1.000
_cell.angle_alpha   90.00
_cell.angle_beta   90.00
_cell.angle_gamma   90.00
#
_symmetry.space_group_name_H-M   'P 1'
#
loop_
_entity.id
_entity.type
_entity.pdbx_description
1 polymer ?
#
loop_
_entity_poly.entity_id
_entity_poly.type
_entity_poly.pdbx_seq_one_letter_code
_entity_poly.pdbx_strand_id
1 'polypeptide(L)'
;MIIVGDNASDIEMQAANEIADYLENETGNKPLIRKHSEIIDEDKRNYNLIVVGTPKTNPLLEEVYAMTNATRVTEEFPGEDKGVLEILRNPWDESKAVLLVEGWDEIGINNITELKDSKLIVDKEFFELKVIVTFGKKPQKGALVKIQSFETQKLIAEKRTDEKGIAVFNLPRGSYYIVATYKSYFLQLSPYQGEKSVNLTSDTIVEITLRGGM
;
A
#
# COMPACT_ATOMS: atom_id res chain seq x y z
N MET A 1 3.82 10.82 -18.92
CA MET A 1 3.51 12.26 -18.77
C MET A 1 3.67 12.62 -17.32
N ILE A 2 4.26 13.78 -17.04
CA ILE A 2 4.45 14.31 -15.70
C ILE A 2 3.35 15.34 -15.44
N ILE A 3 2.69 15.22 -14.28
CA ILE A 3 1.58 16.09 -13.88
C ILE A 3 1.95 16.77 -12.58
N VAL A 4 1.89 18.09 -12.59
CA VAL A 4 2.15 18.97 -11.45
C VAL A 4 0.89 19.73 -11.06
N GLY A 5 0.86 20.23 -9.82
CA GLY A 5 -0.21 21.11 -9.35
C GLY A 5 -0.31 22.41 -10.13
N ASP A 6 -1.51 23.01 -10.20
CA ASP A 6 -1.69 24.32 -10.84
C ASP A 6 -0.88 25.42 -10.13
N ASN A 7 -0.77 25.28 -8.81
CA ASN A 7 -0.03 26.14 -7.89
C ASN A 7 1.25 25.47 -7.39
N ALA A 8 1.87 24.62 -8.21
CA ALA A 8 3.15 23.98 -7.88
C ALA A 8 4.21 25.04 -7.55
N SER A 9 5.01 24.79 -6.51
CA SER A 9 6.15 25.62 -6.14
C SER A 9 7.30 25.48 -7.12
N ASP A 10 8.28 26.37 -7.04
CA ASP A 10 9.48 26.30 -7.88
C ASP A 10 10.25 24.99 -7.66
N ILE A 11 10.24 24.46 -6.43
CA ILE A 11 10.87 23.18 -6.08
C ILE A 11 10.12 22.02 -6.74
N GLU A 12 8.79 22.01 -6.67
CA GLU A 12 7.96 20.98 -7.34
C GLU A 12 8.18 21.00 -8.86
N MET A 13 8.29 22.19 -9.44
CA MET A 13 8.56 22.37 -10.86
C MET A 13 9.98 21.94 -11.23
N GLN A 14 10.97 22.27 -10.40
CA GLN A 14 12.34 21.82 -10.58
C GLN A 14 12.40 20.29 -10.57
N ALA A 15 11.80 19.65 -9.57
CA ALA A 15 11.72 18.19 -9.48
C ALA A 15 11.09 17.56 -10.72
N ALA A 16 9.98 18.12 -11.23
CA ALA A 16 9.34 17.65 -12.46
C ALA A 16 10.26 17.77 -13.69
N ASN A 17 11.01 18.87 -13.82
CA ASN A 17 11.96 19.05 -14.91
C ASN A 17 13.16 18.11 -14.81
N GLU A 18 13.71 17.91 -13.60
CA GLU A 18 14.81 16.96 -13.36
C GLU A 18 14.40 15.52 -13.75
N ILE A 19 13.19 15.10 -13.37
CA ILE A 19 12.64 13.81 -13.78
C ILE A 19 12.48 13.74 -15.30
N ALA A 20 11.99 14.81 -15.94
CA ALA A 20 11.82 14.85 -17.39
C ALA A 20 13.16 14.73 -18.13
N ASP A 21 14.17 15.48 -17.68
CA ASP A 21 15.51 15.50 -18.27
C ASP A 21 16.20 14.15 -18.07
N TYR A 22 16.07 13.53 -16.89
CA TYR A 22 16.57 12.18 -16.65
C TYR A 22 15.96 11.17 -17.63
N LEU A 23 14.62 11.17 -17.79
CA LEU A 23 13.94 10.27 -18.71
C LEU A 23 14.30 10.53 -20.17
N GLU A 24 14.48 11.79 -20.56
CA GLU A 24 14.98 12.14 -21.89
C GLU A 24 16.37 11.55 -22.14
N ASN A 25 17.29 11.69 -21.19
CA ASN A 25 18.64 11.17 -21.31
C ASN A 25 18.68 9.63 -21.36
N GLU A 26 17.88 8.96 -20.55
CA GLU A 26 17.86 7.49 -20.48
C GLU A 26 17.10 6.84 -21.64
N THR A 27 16.04 7.49 -22.14
CA THR A 27 15.12 6.87 -23.11
C THR A 27 15.11 7.53 -24.48
N GLY A 28 15.76 8.69 -24.62
CA GLY A 28 15.67 9.55 -25.81
C GLY A 28 14.33 10.26 -25.98
N ASN A 29 13.39 10.12 -25.03
CA ASN A 29 12.06 10.71 -25.11
C ASN A 29 11.79 11.60 -23.90
N LYS A 30 11.68 12.92 -24.13
CA LYS A 30 11.27 13.85 -23.08
C LYS A 30 9.78 13.72 -22.78
N PRO A 31 9.36 13.41 -21.55
CA PRO A 31 7.95 13.36 -21.20
C PRO A 31 7.33 14.76 -21.24
N LEU A 32 6.04 14.83 -21.61
CA LEU A 32 5.25 16.04 -21.46
C LEU A 32 5.06 16.37 -19.97
N ILE A 33 5.22 17.64 -19.63
CA ILE A 33 4.85 18.19 -18.32
C ILE A 33 3.56 19.01 -18.50
N ARG A 34 2.57 18.75 -17.65
CA ARG A 34 1.26 19.43 -17.64
C ARG A 34 0.85 19.81 -16.23
N LYS A 35 0.15 20.93 -16.09
CA LYS A 35 -0.57 21.25 -14.85
C LYS A 35 -1.87 20.44 -14.76
N HIS A 36 -2.37 20.23 -13.53
CA HIS A 36 -3.63 19.52 -13.30
C HIS A 36 -4.82 20.10 -14.09
N SER A 37 -4.93 21.43 -14.21
CA SER A 37 -5.99 22.06 -14.99
C SER A 37 -5.86 21.89 -16.51
N GLU A 38 -4.70 21.48 -17.01
CA GLU A 38 -4.41 21.33 -18.45
C GLU A 38 -4.71 19.92 -18.97
N ILE A 39 -4.91 18.94 -18.07
CA ILE A 39 -5.18 17.56 -18.45
C ILE A 39 -6.68 17.27 -18.50
N ILE A 40 -7.06 16.35 -19.37
CA ILE A 40 -8.42 15.81 -19.45
C ILE A 40 -8.44 14.33 -19.05
N ASP A 41 -9.64 13.77 -18.81
CA ASP A 41 -9.76 12.35 -18.41
C ASP A 41 -9.18 11.37 -19.42
N GLU A 42 -9.15 11.73 -20.70
CA GLU A 42 -8.53 10.93 -21.75
C GLU A 42 -7.01 10.85 -21.58
N ASP A 43 -6.35 11.94 -21.14
CA ASP A 43 -4.93 11.93 -20.81
C ASP A 43 -4.62 10.97 -19.65
N LYS A 44 -5.49 10.94 -18.63
CA LYS A 44 -5.32 10.06 -17.48
C LYS A 44 -5.33 8.57 -17.87
N ARG A 45 -6.05 8.20 -18.93
CA ARG A 45 -6.15 6.80 -19.42
C ARG A 45 -5.05 6.45 -20.42
N ASN A 46 -4.67 7.38 -21.28
CA ASN A 46 -3.81 7.07 -22.42
C ASN A 46 -2.32 6.99 -22.07
N TYR A 47 -1.90 7.59 -20.95
CA TYR A 47 -0.50 7.70 -20.57
C TYR A 47 -0.15 6.93 -19.29
N ASN A 48 1.11 6.50 -19.19
CA ASN A 48 1.72 6.30 -17.89
C ASN A 48 1.95 7.68 -17.24
N LEU A 49 1.55 7.83 -15.99
CA LEU A 49 1.56 9.11 -15.29
C LEU A 49 2.68 9.14 -14.25
N ILE A 50 3.30 10.30 -14.10
CA ILE A 50 4.16 10.63 -12.96
C ILE A 50 3.50 11.85 -12.32
N VAL A 51 2.98 11.71 -11.12
CA VAL A 51 2.28 12.78 -10.40
C VAL A 51 3.25 13.34 -9.36
N VAL A 52 3.61 14.61 -9.50
CA VAL A 52 4.57 15.29 -8.64
C VAL A 52 3.84 16.35 -7.84
N GLY A 53 4.02 16.36 -6.52
CA GLY A 53 3.59 17.46 -5.68
C GLY A 53 3.16 17.07 -4.27
N THR A 54 2.54 18.01 -3.57
CA THR A 54 1.88 17.76 -2.28
C THR A 54 0.37 17.57 -2.47
N PRO A 55 -0.35 16.90 -1.55
CA PRO A 55 -1.82 16.82 -1.62
C PRO A 55 -2.51 18.20 -1.67
N LYS A 56 -1.84 19.25 -1.16
CA LYS A 56 -2.34 20.62 -1.18
C LYS A 56 -2.16 21.31 -2.53
N THR A 57 -1.08 21.02 -3.23
CA THR A 57 -0.69 21.71 -4.48
C THR A 57 -1.18 20.97 -5.71
N ASN A 58 -1.25 19.64 -5.67
CA ASN A 58 -1.67 18.79 -6.78
C ASN A 58 -2.93 17.97 -6.44
N PRO A 59 -4.13 18.44 -6.83
CA PRO A 59 -5.39 17.75 -6.55
C PRO A 59 -5.51 16.34 -7.15
N LEU A 60 -4.68 15.99 -8.15
CA LEU A 60 -4.71 14.66 -8.73
C LEU A 60 -4.31 13.57 -7.71
N LEU A 61 -3.50 13.92 -6.71
CA LEU A 61 -3.13 12.99 -5.63
C LEU A 61 -4.38 12.56 -4.84
N GLU A 62 -5.28 13.49 -4.55
CA GLU A 62 -6.55 13.22 -3.88
C GLU A 62 -7.45 12.29 -4.71
N GLU A 63 -7.49 12.48 -6.04
CA GLU A 63 -8.20 11.57 -6.94
C GLU A 63 -7.62 10.14 -6.88
N VAL A 64 -6.29 10.00 -6.92
CA VAL A 64 -5.62 8.69 -6.82
C VAL A 64 -5.89 8.04 -5.47
N TYR A 65 -5.80 8.78 -4.36
CA TYR A 65 -6.09 8.26 -3.02
C TYR A 65 -7.54 7.78 -2.88
N ALA A 66 -8.49 8.44 -3.54
CA ALA A 66 -9.90 8.06 -3.49
C ALA A 66 -10.20 6.77 -4.27
N MET A 67 -9.39 6.46 -5.29
CA MET A 67 -9.63 5.32 -6.20
C MET A 67 -8.72 4.12 -5.92
N THR A 68 -7.66 4.30 -5.14
CA THR A 68 -6.64 3.28 -4.89
C THR A 68 -6.37 3.12 -3.40
N ASN A 69 -5.43 2.24 -3.08
CA ASN A 69 -4.86 2.04 -1.75
C ASN A 69 -3.48 2.70 -1.59
N ALA A 70 -3.20 3.70 -2.44
CA ALA A 70 -2.01 4.55 -2.35
C ALA A 70 -1.79 5.03 -0.91
N THR A 71 -0.52 5.11 -0.53
CA THR A 71 -0.14 5.56 0.81
C THR A 71 -0.27 7.07 0.88
N ARG A 72 -1.37 7.56 1.45
CA ARG A 72 -1.58 9.00 1.62
C ARG A 72 -0.45 9.65 2.43
N VAL A 73 0.08 10.74 1.89
CA VAL A 73 0.96 11.67 2.59
C VAL A 73 0.14 12.57 3.51
N THR A 74 0.58 12.68 4.76
CA THR A 74 0.07 13.54 5.83
C THR A 74 1.25 14.17 6.58
N GLU A 75 0.94 15.09 7.50
CA GLU A 75 1.94 15.66 8.41
C GLU A 75 2.66 14.60 9.24
N GLU A 76 1.98 13.52 9.64
CA GLU A 76 2.56 12.44 10.46
C GLU A 76 3.26 11.36 9.63
N PHE A 77 2.87 11.17 8.37
CA PHE A 77 3.46 10.19 7.48
C PHE A 77 3.62 10.74 6.06
N PRO A 78 4.83 10.75 5.48
CA PRO A 78 6.08 10.26 6.04
C PRO A 78 6.66 11.18 7.14
N GLY A 79 6.07 12.35 7.34
CA GLY A 79 6.58 13.43 8.19
C GLY A 79 7.01 14.63 7.36
N GLU A 80 7.23 15.76 8.03
CA GLU A 80 7.95 16.91 7.46
C GLU A 80 9.30 16.51 6.87
N ASP A 81 9.73 17.24 5.84
CA ASP A 81 10.97 17.08 5.07
C ASP A 81 11.14 15.70 4.41
N LYS A 82 10.11 14.86 4.43
CA LYS A 82 10.16 13.51 3.87
C LYS A 82 9.17 13.35 2.75
N GLY A 83 9.53 12.46 1.82
CA GLY A 83 8.68 12.13 0.70
C GLY A 83 8.51 10.64 0.49
N VAL A 84 7.44 10.30 -0.20
CA VAL A 84 7.07 8.97 -0.66
C VAL A 84 7.21 8.90 -2.18
N LEU A 85 7.86 7.84 -2.62
CA LEU A 85 7.89 7.44 -4.02
C LEU A 85 7.08 6.15 -4.14
N GLU A 86 5.91 6.19 -4.77
CA GLU A 86 5.00 5.03 -4.87
C GLU A 86 4.57 4.75 -6.31
N ILE A 87 4.78 3.52 -6.81
CA ILE A 87 4.28 3.10 -8.12
C ILE A 87 3.07 2.17 -7.98
N LEU A 88 2.02 2.47 -8.74
CA LEU A 88 0.73 1.79 -8.72
C LEU A 88 0.24 1.50 -10.13
N ARG A 89 -0.71 0.59 -10.27
CA ARG A 89 -1.55 0.51 -11.47
C ARG A 89 -2.35 1.79 -11.62
N ASN A 90 -2.48 2.27 -12.86
CA ASN A 90 -3.23 3.48 -13.14
C ASN A 90 -4.74 3.23 -12.87
N PRO A 91 -5.39 4.04 -12.01
CA PRO A 91 -6.78 3.82 -11.61
C PRO A 91 -7.80 4.11 -12.72
N TRP A 92 -7.38 4.79 -13.79
CA TRP A 92 -8.23 5.06 -14.96
C TRP A 92 -8.03 4.03 -16.08
N ASP A 93 -6.89 3.35 -16.14
CA ASP A 93 -6.60 2.24 -17.07
C ASP A 93 -5.53 1.30 -16.49
N GLU A 94 -5.91 0.10 -16.07
CA GLU A 94 -5.01 -0.87 -15.41
C GLU A 94 -3.85 -1.37 -16.30
N SER A 95 -3.88 -1.12 -17.61
CA SER A 95 -2.76 -1.43 -18.52
C SER A 95 -1.61 -0.41 -18.42
N LYS A 96 -1.80 0.68 -17.69
CA LYS A 96 -0.84 1.76 -17.46
C LYS A 96 -0.42 1.82 -15.99
N ALA A 97 0.62 2.58 -15.71
CA ALA A 97 1.13 2.84 -14.37
C ALA A 97 0.99 4.31 -13.97
N VAL A 98 0.91 4.55 -12.66
CA VAL A 98 1.05 5.86 -12.02
C VAL A 98 2.22 5.78 -11.05
N LEU A 99 3.17 6.69 -11.18
CA LEU A 99 4.22 6.94 -10.20
C LEU A 99 3.86 8.20 -9.42
N LEU A 100 3.73 8.09 -8.10
CA LEU A 100 3.53 9.20 -7.17
C LEU A 100 4.90 9.63 -6.64
N VAL A 101 5.21 10.92 -6.77
CA VAL A 101 6.40 11.58 -6.25
C VAL A 101 5.90 12.70 -5.34
N GLU A 102 5.74 12.39 -4.06
CA GLU A 102 4.93 13.22 -3.16
C GLU A 102 5.56 13.46 -1.79
N GLY A 103 5.38 14.67 -1.27
CA GLY A 103 5.85 15.08 0.06
C GLY A 103 4.76 15.86 0.80
N TRP A 104 4.87 15.92 2.13
CA TRP A 104 3.96 16.77 2.92
C TRP A 104 4.24 18.25 2.64
N ASP A 105 5.51 18.57 2.47
CA ASP A 105 6.06 19.85 2.08
C ASP A 105 6.95 19.70 0.83
N GLU A 106 7.36 20.84 0.29
CA GLU A 106 8.23 20.90 -0.89
C GLU A 106 9.64 20.34 -0.65
N ILE A 107 10.13 20.38 0.60
CA ILE A 107 11.45 19.86 0.97
C ILE A 107 11.45 18.33 0.83
N GLY A 108 10.38 17.67 1.26
CA GLY A 108 10.18 16.24 1.10
C GLY A 108 10.23 15.79 -0.37
N ILE A 109 9.75 16.64 -1.29
CA ILE A 109 9.79 16.37 -2.74
C ILE A 109 11.21 16.47 -3.28
N ASN A 110 11.96 17.52 -2.91
CA ASN A 110 13.37 17.66 -3.29
C ASN A 110 14.22 16.49 -2.73
N ASN A 111 13.91 16.06 -1.51
CA ASN A 111 14.59 14.93 -0.90
C ASN A 111 14.32 13.61 -1.66
N ILE A 112 13.13 13.41 -2.24
CA ILE A 112 12.87 12.25 -3.11
C ILE A 112 13.73 12.29 -4.39
N THR A 113 13.82 13.43 -5.08
CA THR A 113 14.59 13.50 -6.33
C THR A 113 16.08 13.26 -6.10
N GLU A 114 16.58 13.62 -4.93
CA GLU A 114 17.94 13.30 -4.47
C GLU A 114 18.06 11.93 -3.78
N LEU A 115 16.96 11.18 -3.65
CA LEU A 115 16.81 9.92 -2.89
C LEU A 115 17.26 10.01 -1.42
N LYS A 116 17.27 11.20 -0.84
CA LYS A 116 17.58 11.45 0.57
C LYS A 116 16.33 11.23 1.42
N ASP A 117 16.46 10.46 2.49
CA ASP A 117 15.38 10.21 3.47
C ASP A 117 14.00 9.86 2.85
N SER A 118 14.02 9.17 1.70
CA SER A 118 12.84 8.81 0.93
C SER A 118 12.37 7.39 1.22
N LYS A 119 11.07 7.15 1.08
CA LYS A 119 10.49 5.80 1.18
C LYS A 119 9.99 5.35 -0.17
N LEU A 120 10.66 4.35 -0.75
CA LEU A 120 10.21 3.67 -1.96
C LEU A 120 9.13 2.62 -1.61
N ILE A 121 7.99 2.72 -2.28
CA ILE A 121 6.88 1.79 -2.19
C ILE A 121 6.59 1.29 -3.61
N VAL A 122 6.91 0.02 -3.88
CA VAL A 122 6.64 -0.60 -5.19
C VAL A 122 5.39 -1.45 -5.07
N ASP A 123 4.44 -1.23 -5.99
CA ASP A 123 3.20 -1.97 -6.23
C ASP A 123 2.95 -3.12 -5.25
N LYS A 124 2.05 -2.85 -4.31
CA LYS A 124 1.54 -3.88 -3.43
C LYS A 124 0.52 -4.68 -4.22
N GLU A 125 0.93 -5.74 -4.90
CA GLU A 125 -0.04 -6.75 -5.36
C GLU A 125 -0.77 -7.29 -4.14
N PHE A 126 -2.08 -7.06 -4.03
CA PHE A 126 -2.87 -7.61 -2.93
C PHE A 126 -3.44 -8.97 -3.31
N PHE A 127 -3.39 -9.91 -2.37
CA PHE A 127 -3.93 -11.25 -2.51
C PHE A 127 -4.90 -11.56 -1.36
N GLU A 128 -5.93 -12.33 -1.68
CA GLU A 128 -6.85 -12.86 -0.68
C GLU A 128 -6.14 -13.93 0.16
N LEU A 129 -6.01 -13.68 1.46
CA LEU A 129 -5.65 -14.69 2.45
C LEU A 129 -6.89 -15.13 3.22
N LYS A 130 -7.32 -16.37 2.98
CA LYS A 130 -8.42 -17.01 3.68
C LYS A 130 -7.88 -17.92 4.79
N VAL A 131 -8.10 -17.53 6.04
CA VAL A 131 -7.70 -18.31 7.22
C VAL A 131 -8.89 -19.08 7.76
N ILE A 132 -8.81 -20.41 7.74
CA ILE A 132 -9.79 -21.33 8.30
C ILE A 132 -9.27 -21.80 9.66
N VAL A 133 -10.01 -21.50 10.72
CA VAL A 133 -9.64 -21.87 12.09
C VAL A 133 -10.51 -23.03 12.57
N THR A 134 -9.87 -24.10 12.99
CA THR A 134 -10.54 -25.31 13.47
C THR A 134 -10.09 -25.70 14.87
N PHE A 135 -10.94 -26.40 15.62
CA PHE A 135 -10.54 -27.18 16.79
C PHE A 135 -10.85 -28.66 16.50
N GLY A 136 -9.80 -29.48 16.36
CA GLY A 136 -9.92 -30.79 15.72
C GLY A 136 -10.39 -30.63 14.28
N LYS A 137 -11.59 -31.14 13.94
CA LYS A 137 -12.22 -30.99 12.62
C LYS A 137 -13.40 -30.01 12.61
N LYS A 138 -13.64 -29.29 13.71
CA LYS A 138 -14.80 -28.39 13.83
C LYS A 138 -14.39 -26.95 13.54
N PRO A 139 -15.15 -26.20 12.73
CA PRO A 139 -14.89 -24.78 12.48
C PRO A 139 -15.11 -23.97 13.75
N GLN A 140 -14.27 -22.97 13.98
CA GLN A 140 -14.30 -22.17 15.20
C GLN A 140 -14.75 -20.75 14.95
N LYS A 141 -16.02 -20.46 15.24
CA LYS A 141 -16.61 -19.11 15.18
C LYS A 141 -16.03 -18.20 16.26
N GLY A 142 -15.72 -16.95 15.90
CA GLY A 142 -15.28 -15.91 16.83
C GLY A 142 -13.81 -16.01 17.29
N ALA A 143 -13.03 -16.95 16.75
CA ALA A 143 -11.59 -17.02 16.98
C ALA A 143 -10.92 -15.75 16.43
N LEU A 144 -10.01 -15.15 17.19
CA LEU A 144 -9.28 -13.96 16.80
C LEU A 144 -8.05 -14.38 16.00
N VAL A 145 -7.98 -13.97 14.73
CA VAL A 145 -6.84 -14.16 13.84
C VAL A 145 -6.08 -12.84 13.74
N LYS A 146 -4.78 -12.89 14.03
CA LYS A 146 -3.84 -11.78 13.90
C LYS A 146 -2.83 -12.10 12.80
N ILE A 147 -2.58 -11.12 11.94
CA ILE A 147 -1.59 -11.18 10.86
C ILE A 147 -0.45 -10.24 11.23
N GLN A 148 0.77 -10.75 11.28
CA GLN A 148 1.97 -9.99 11.54
C GLN A 148 2.92 -10.09 10.35
N SER A 149 3.68 -9.02 10.09
CA SER A 149 4.81 -9.08 9.16
C SER A 149 5.83 -10.09 9.66
N PHE A 150 6.30 -10.99 8.81
CA PHE A 150 7.32 -11.96 9.20
C PHE A 150 8.65 -11.28 9.59
N GLU A 151 9.02 -10.23 8.87
CA GLU A 151 10.28 -9.51 9.06
C GLU A 151 10.28 -8.63 10.31
N THR A 152 9.23 -7.83 10.49
CA THR A 152 9.19 -6.80 11.54
C THR A 152 8.40 -7.21 12.77
N GLN A 153 7.67 -8.34 12.71
CA GLN A 153 6.73 -8.80 13.74
C GLN A 153 5.59 -7.79 14.04
N LYS A 154 5.48 -6.73 13.25
CA LYS A 154 4.43 -5.71 13.39
C LYS A 154 3.07 -6.29 13.02
N LEU A 155 2.06 -6.02 13.84
CA LEU A 155 0.67 -6.35 13.54
C LEU A 155 0.22 -5.57 12.29
N ILE A 156 -0.25 -6.31 11.28
CA ILE A 156 -0.75 -5.79 10.01
C ILE A 156 -2.27 -5.70 10.03
N ALA A 157 -2.93 -6.76 10.48
CA ALA A 157 -4.39 -6.83 10.53
C ALA A 157 -4.85 -7.84 11.58
N GLU A 158 -6.09 -7.70 12.05
CA GLU A 158 -6.74 -8.71 12.86
C GLU A 158 -8.24 -8.79 12.57
N LYS A 159 -8.82 -9.99 12.70
CA LYS A 159 -10.23 -10.23 12.42
C LYS A 159 -10.73 -11.44 13.20
N ARG A 160 -12.01 -11.46 13.54
CA ARG A 160 -12.67 -12.65 14.08
C ARG A 160 -13.24 -13.51 12.98
N THR A 161 -13.16 -14.82 13.15
CA THR A 161 -13.75 -15.79 12.23
C THR A 161 -15.28 -15.78 12.26
N ASP A 162 -15.89 -16.06 11.11
CA ASP A 162 -17.34 -16.21 10.93
C ASP A 162 -17.88 -17.55 11.43
N GLU A 163 -19.15 -17.87 11.12
CA GLU A 163 -19.80 -19.13 11.54
C GLU A 163 -19.15 -20.38 10.96
N LYS A 164 -18.43 -20.24 9.84
CA LYS A 164 -17.69 -21.31 9.18
C LYS A 164 -16.24 -21.39 9.67
N GLY A 165 -15.85 -20.58 10.65
CA GLY A 165 -14.49 -20.51 11.16
C GLY A 165 -13.54 -19.78 10.22
N ILE A 166 -14.04 -18.94 9.31
CA ILE A 166 -13.25 -18.29 8.27
C ILE A 166 -13.00 -16.83 8.59
N ALA A 167 -11.75 -16.37 8.46
CA ALA A 167 -11.36 -14.97 8.43
C ALA A 167 -10.66 -14.67 7.10
N VAL A 168 -11.16 -13.68 6.36
CA VAL A 168 -10.60 -13.26 5.07
C VAL A 168 -9.92 -11.91 5.21
N PHE A 169 -8.70 -11.83 4.68
CA PHE A 169 -7.84 -10.65 4.63
C PHE A 169 -7.43 -10.37 3.18
N ASN A 170 -7.29 -9.10 2.83
CA ASN A 170 -6.66 -8.68 1.59
C ASN A 170 -5.31 -8.07 1.97
N LEU A 171 -4.21 -8.73 1.61
CA LEU A 171 -2.86 -8.37 2.09
C LEU A 171 -1.91 -8.21 0.90
N PRO A 172 -0.92 -7.31 0.98
CA PRO A 172 0.07 -7.22 -0.07
C PRO A 172 0.87 -8.52 -0.20
N ARG A 173 1.55 -8.68 -1.33
CA ARG A 173 2.54 -9.73 -1.52
C ARG A 173 3.56 -9.65 -0.39
N GLY A 174 3.84 -10.76 0.26
CA GLY A 174 4.81 -10.76 1.35
C GLY A 174 4.73 -11.98 2.26
N SER A 175 5.67 -12.03 3.21
CA SER A 175 5.73 -13.09 4.21
C SER A 175 5.05 -12.66 5.51
N TYR A 176 4.19 -13.53 6.03
CA TYR A 176 3.35 -13.25 7.21
C TYR A 176 3.45 -14.35 8.25
N TYR A 177 3.29 -13.93 9.51
CA TYR A 177 3.02 -14.79 10.65
C TYR A 177 1.56 -14.66 11.06
N ILE A 178 0.85 -15.77 11.11
CA ILE A 178 -0.58 -15.84 11.41
C ILE A 178 -0.75 -16.49 12.78
N VAL A 179 -1.45 -15.81 13.69
CA VAL A 179 -1.77 -16.34 15.02
C VAL A 179 -3.28 -16.36 15.19
N ALA A 180 -3.84 -17.53 15.43
CA ALA A 180 -5.25 -17.71 15.78
C ALA A 180 -5.38 -18.03 17.27
N THR A 181 -6.27 -17.33 17.97
CA THR A 181 -6.55 -17.55 19.39
C THR A 181 -8.05 -17.68 19.64
N TYR A 182 -8.43 -18.58 20.55
CA TYR A 182 -9.81 -18.73 21.00
C TYR A 182 -9.86 -18.91 22.52
N LYS A 183 -10.62 -18.04 23.19
CA LYS A 183 -10.95 -18.17 24.61
C LYS A 183 -12.29 -18.89 24.74
N SER A 184 -12.26 -20.10 25.30
CA SER A 184 -13.47 -20.83 25.66
C SER A 184 -14.00 -20.32 27.01
N TYR A 185 -15.30 -20.04 27.09
CA TYR A 185 -15.95 -19.67 28.36
C TYR A 185 -15.96 -20.80 29.40
N PHE A 186 -15.80 -22.05 28.96
CA PHE A 186 -15.93 -23.22 29.83
C PHE A 186 -14.64 -23.60 30.57
N LEU A 187 -13.49 -23.03 30.18
CA LEU A 187 -12.20 -23.35 30.77
C LEU A 187 -11.50 -22.03 31.09
N GLN A 188 -11.31 -21.72 32.38
CA GLN A 188 -10.50 -20.58 32.85
C GLN A 188 -8.99 -20.78 32.56
N LEU A 189 -8.65 -21.54 31.53
CA LEU A 189 -7.30 -21.93 31.14
C LEU A 189 -6.78 -21.02 30.02
N SER A 190 -5.46 -21.09 29.80
CA SER A 190 -4.75 -20.45 28.69
C SER A 190 -5.53 -20.60 27.37
N PRO A 191 -5.64 -19.52 26.56
CA PRO A 191 -6.39 -19.57 25.31
C PRO A 191 -5.86 -20.69 24.41
N TYR A 192 -6.76 -21.34 23.68
CA TYR A 192 -6.37 -22.22 22.60
C TYR A 192 -5.67 -21.37 21.54
N GLN A 193 -4.54 -21.85 21.03
CA GLN A 193 -3.77 -21.13 20.04
C GLN A 193 -3.28 -22.04 18.91
N GLY A 194 -3.08 -21.45 17.75
CA GLY A 194 -2.45 -22.07 16.61
C GLY A 194 -1.77 -21.01 15.76
N GLU A 195 -0.69 -21.38 15.10
CA GLU A 195 0.15 -20.45 14.36
C GLU A 195 0.61 -21.06 13.04
N LYS A 196 0.86 -20.20 12.06
CA LYS A 196 1.40 -20.59 10.76
C LYS A 196 2.10 -19.42 10.07
N SER A 197 3.19 -19.70 9.39
CA SER A 197 3.81 -18.75 8.47
C SER A 197 3.34 -18.99 7.04
N VAL A 198 3.17 -17.93 6.26
CA VAL A 198 2.81 -18.00 4.83
C VAL A 198 3.63 -16.99 4.04
N ASN A 199 4.10 -17.40 2.86
CA ASN A 199 4.59 -16.47 1.85
C ASN A 199 3.49 -16.27 0.82
N LEU A 200 2.87 -15.09 0.83
CA LEU A 200 1.69 -14.76 0.04
C LEU A 200 2.13 -14.19 -1.31
N THR A 201 2.04 -15.00 -2.36
CA THR A 201 2.35 -14.61 -3.75
C THR A 201 1.16 -14.79 -4.70
N SER A 202 0.03 -15.26 -4.18
CA SER A 202 -1.25 -15.46 -4.87
C SER A 202 -2.34 -15.60 -3.81
N ASP A 203 -3.61 -15.56 -4.23
CA ASP A 203 -4.72 -15.94 -3.35
C ASP A 203 -4.44 -17.30 -2.69
N THR A 204 -4.59 -17.35 -1.37
CA THR A 204 -4.11 -18.48 -0.56
C THR A 204 -5.11 -18.82 0.53
N ILE A 205 -5.32 -20.12 0.73
CA ILE A 205 -6.12 -20.67 1.84
C ILE A 205 -5.18 -21.31 2.85
N VAL A 206 -5.31 -20.92 4.11
CA VAL A 206 -4.55 -21.46 5.23
C VAL A 206 -5.51 -22.05 6.26
N GLU A 207 -5.34 -23.32 6.59
CA GLU A 207 -5.98 -23.93 7.76
C GLU A 207 -5.06 -23.88 8.99
N ILE A 208 -5.62 -23.48 10.13
CA ILE A 208 -4.99 -23.48 11.45
C ILE A 208 -5.86 -24.28 12.42
N THR A 209 -5.30 -25.37 12.95
CA THR A 209 -5.95 -26.14 14.01
C THR A 209 -5.44 -25.70 15.37
N LEU A 210 -6.35 -25.17 16.20
CA LEU A 210 -6.08 -24.73 17.55
C LEU A 210 -5.73 -25.90 18.46
N ARG A 211 -4.73 -25.69 19.33
CA ARG A 211 -4.32 -26.65 20.37
C ARG A 211 -4.38 -25.96 21.73
N GLY A 212 -4.67 -26.73 22.77
CA GLY A 212 -4.63 -26.20 24.15
C GLY A 212 -3.20 -25.87 24.52
N GLY A 213 -2.98 -24.75 25.19
CA GLY A 213 -1.70 -24.51 25.87
C GLY A 213 -1.51 -25.61 26.91
N MET A 214 -0.35 -26.28 26.88
CA MET A 214 0.08 -27.12 28.01
C MET A 214 0.29 -26.26 29.25
#